data_AF-A0A4Y2EKB6-F1
#
_entry.id   AF-A0A4Y2EKB6-F1
#
_cell.length_a   1.000
_cell.length_b   1.000
_cell.length_c   1.000
_cell.angle_alpha   90.00
_cell.angle_beta   90.00
_cell.angle_gamma   90.00
#
_symmetry.space_group_name_H-M   'P 1'
#
loop_
_entity.id
_entity.type
_entity.pdbx_description
1 polymer ?
#
loop_
_entity_poly.entity_id
_entity_poly.type
_entity_poly.pdbx_seq_one_letter_code
_entity_poly.pdbx_strand_id
1 'polypeptide(L)'
;MFRQIEINPSQRKYLKILWKEGPEENVKVFALKTVTYGTTSAPFLATRTLQQLAKDEMENFPIASKVLLEDFYMDDCLSGASDINQFMALKKELGELLLRGGMTLHKWRSSASSESDLYPFK
;
A
#
# COMPACT_ATOMS: atom_id res chain seq x y z
N MET A 1 2.46 -1.59 -1.83
CA MET A 1 2.12 -1.86 -0.42
C MET A 1 3.07 -2.85 0.25
N PHE A 2 2.95 -4.17 0.05
CA PHE A 2 3.67 -5.19 0.86
C PHE A 2 5.18 -4.98 1.03
N ARG A 3 5.88 -4.60 -0.05
CA ARG A 3 7.34 -4.35 -0.03
C ARG A 3 7.76 -3.11 0.76
N GLN A 4 6.82 -2.27 1.20
CA GLN A 4 7.09 -1.12 2.06
C GLN A 4 7.02 -1.48 3.56
N ILE A 5 6.65 -2.73 3.87
CA ILE A 5 6.46 -3.21 5.23
C ILE A 5 7.62 -4.12 5.59
N GLU A 6 8.50 -3.67 6.47
CA GLU A 6 9.62 -4.48 6.93
C GLU A 6 9.18 -5.62 7.86
N ILE A 7 9.79 -6.78 7.66
CA ILE A 7 9.70 -7.91 8.59
C ILE A 7 10.72 -7.70 9.69
N ASN A 8 10.31 -7.95 10.93
CA ASN A 8 11.19 -7.94 12.09
C ASN A 8 12.47 -8.76 11.79
N PRO A 9 13.68 -8.21 11.99
CA PRO A 9 14.93 -8.90 11.67
C PRO A 9 15.04 -10.31 12.24
N SER A 10 14.50 -10.56 13.45
CA SER A 10 14.51 -11.88 14.10
C SER A 10 13.68 -12.95 13.35
N GLN A 11 12.69 -12.52 12.57
CA GLN A 11 11.79 -13.40 11.81
C GLN A 11 12.22 -13.60 10.35
N ARG A 12 13.13 -12.78 9.81
CA ARG A 12 13.60 -12.88 8.41
C ARG A 12 14.19 -14.25 8.08
N LYS A 13 14.72 -14.97 9.07
CA LYS A 13 15.24 -16.34 8.92
C LYS A 13 14.20 -17.36 8.46
N TYR A 14 12.91 -17.08 8.64
CA TYR A 14 11.80 -17.93 8.19
C TYR A 14 11.35 -17.62 6.76
N LEU A 15 11.83 -16.54 6.16
CA LEU A 15 11.51 -16.11 4.80
C LEU A 15 12.72 -16.28 3.88
N LYS A 16 13.35 -17.47 3.95
CA LYS A 16 14.51 -17.79 3.12
C LYS A 16 14.06 -18.32 1.75
N ILE A 17 14.78 -17.90 0.72
CA ILE A 17 14.65 -18.42 -0.63
C ILE A 17 16.00 -18.94 -1.12
N LEU A 18 15.95 -19.96 -1.97
CA LEU A 18 17.11 -20.48 -2.67
C LEU A 18 17.10 -19.89 -4.08
N TRP A 19 18.28 -19.49 -4.55
CA TRP A 19 18.46 -18.94 -5.89
C TRP A 19 19.68 -19.58 -6.56
N LYS A 20 19.55 -19.93 -7.83
CA LYS A 20 20.61 -20.53 -8.62
C LYS A 20 20.61 -19.87 -10.00
N GLU A 21 21.72 -19.25 -10.39
CA GLU A 21 21.81 -18.48 -11.65
C GLU A 21 21.98 -19.37 -12.88
N GLY A 22 22.55 -20.57 -12.70
CA GLY A 22 22.72 -21.56 -13.76
C GLY A 22 22.89 -22.98 -13.19
N PRO A 23 22.86 -24.01 -14.04
CA PRO A 23 22.95 -25.41 -13.61
C PRO A 23 24.25 -25.74 -12.85
N GLU A 24 25.35 -25.10 -13.21
CA GLU A 24 26.69 -25.33 -12.63
C GLU A 24 27.02 -24.38 -11.47
N GLU A 25 26.20 -23.35 -11.25
CA GLU A 25 26.46 -22.34 -10.22
C GLU A 25 26.05 -22.82 -8.82
N ASN A 26 26.72 -22.33 -7.78
CA ASN A 26 26.36 -22.65 -6.40
C ASN A 26 25.01 -22.03 -6.02
N VAL A 27 24.23 -22.76 -5.20
CA VAL A 27 22.96 -22.24 -4.66
C VAL A 27 23.24 -21.12 -3.67
N LYS A 28 22.64 -19.96 -3.90
CA LYS A 28 22.65 -18.80 -3.02
C LYS A 28 21.41 -18.85 -2.12
N VAL A 29 21.57 -18.47 -0.86
CA VAL A 29 20.47 -18.36 0.11
C VAL A 29 20.22 -16.89 0.41
N PHE A 30 19.00 -16.43 0.17
CA PHE A 30 18.58 -15.07 0.50
C PHE A 30 17.50 -15.09 1.58
N ALA A 31 17.40 -14.03 2.37
CA ALA A 31 16.31 -13.82 3.31
C ALA A 31 15.54 -12.56 2.91
N LEU A 32 14.22 -12.70 2.71
CA LEU A 32 13.36 -11.58 2.37
C LEU A 32 13.23 -10.63 3.56
N LYS A 33 13.33 -9.32 3.30
CA LYS A 33 13.32 -8.29 4.34
C LYS A 33 11.95 -7.68 4.61
N THR A 34 11.02 -7.85 3.68
CA THR A 34 9.72 -7.19 3.67
C THR A 34 8.61 -8.22 3.56
N VAL A 35 7.39 -7.84 3.93
CA VAL A 35 6.21 -8.67 3.71
C VAL A 35 6.17 -9.05 2.22
N THR A 36 6.00 -10.34 1.95
CA THR A 36 6.00 -10.92 0.61
C THR A 36 4.69 -11.66 0.36
N TYR A 37 4.17 -11.49 -0.85
CA TYR A 37 2.97 -12.16 -1.33
C TYR A 37 3.10 -13.69 -1.27
N GLY A 38 1.97 -14.37 -1.15
CA GLY A 38 1.93 -15.84 -1.08
C GLY A 38 2.16 -16.43 0.31
N THR A 39 2.53 -15.62 1.30
CA THR A 39 2.48 -16.06 2.71
C THR A 39 1.07 -15.86 3.28
N THR A 40 0.58 -16.81 4.08
CA THR A 40 -0.77 -16.76 4.68
C THR A 40 -0.99 -15.49 5.51
N SER A 41 0.04 -14.96 6.14
CA SER A 41 -0.04 -13.77 7.00
C SER A 41 0.09 -12.44 6.25
N ALA A 42 0.54 -12.43 4.99
CA ALA A 42 0.80 -11.18 4.27
C ALA A 42 -0.41 -10.22 4.19
N PRO A 43 -1.63 -10.71 3.87
CA PRO A 43 -2.83 -9.86 3.88
C PRO A 43 -3.05 -9.14 5.21
N PHE A 44 -3.05 -9.90 6.30
CA PHE A 44 -3.27 -9.36 7.64
C PHE A 44 -2.21 -8.33 8.02
N LEU A 45 -0.93 -8.63 7.78
CA LEU A 45 0.17 -7.71 8.10
C LEU A 45 0.05 -6.40 7.33
N ALA A 46 -0.35 -6.46 6.05
CA ALA A 46 -0.54 -5.26 5.24
C ALA A 46 -1.72 -4.42 5.70
N THR A 47 -2.89 -5.03 5.88
CA THR A 47 -4.09 -4.33 6.38
C THR A 47 -3.84 -3.73 7.76
N ARG A 48 -3.22 -4.48 8.69
CA ARG A 48 -2.93 -3.97 10.04
C ARG A 48 -1.95 -2.80 10.02
N THR A 49 -1.02 -2.76 9.06
CA THR A 49 -0.08 -1.65 8.86
C THR A 49 -0.81 -0.41 8.34
N LEU A 50 -1.70 -0.55 7.34
CA LEU A 50 -2.55 0.55 6.87
C LEU A 50 -3.42 1.12 8.01
N GLN A 51 -4.05 0.23 8.79
CA GLN A 51 -4.86 0.66 9.94
C GLN A 51 -4.03 1.36 11.02
N GLN A 52 -2.76 0.98 11.21
CA GLN A 52 -1.89 1.70 12.14
C GLN A 52 -1.55 3.09 11.60
N LEU A 53 -1.16 3.18 10.33
CA LEU A 53 -0.86 4.45 9.66
C LEU A 53 -2.04 5.42 9.75
N ALA A 54 -3.26 4.92 9.51
CA ALA A 54 -4.47 5.73 9.63
C ALA A 54 -4.69 6.29 11.03
N LYS A 55 -4.40 5.50 12.08
CA LYS A 55 -4.53 5.94 13.48
C LYS A 55 -3.47 6.96 13.85
N ASP A 56 -2.24 6.73 13.41
CA ASP A 56 -1.10 7.61 13.71
C ASP A 56 -1.26 8.99 13.05
N GLU A 57 -1.90 9.03 11.88
CA GLU A 57 -2.02 10.24 11.05
C GLU A 57 -3.44 10.86 11.02
N MET A 58 -4.37 10.33 11.83
CA MET A 58 -5.80 10.74 11.80
C MET A 58 -6.02 12.24 12.03
N GLU A 59 -5.20 12.88 12.84
CA GLU A 59 -5.30 14.32 13.12
C GLU A 59 -4.87 15.17 11.93
N ASN A 60 -3.87 14.71 11.16
CA ASN A 60 -3.34 15.42 9.99
C ASN A 60 -4.20 15.18 8.74
N PHE A 61 -4.76 13.97 8.62
CA PHE A 61 -5.42 13.47 7.42
C PHE A 61 -6.72 12.71 7.79
N PRO A 62 -7.75 13.39 8.31
CA PRO A 62 -8.97 12.75 8.81
C PRO A 62 -9.82 12.06 7.72
N ILE A 63 -9.89 12.61 6.50
CA ILE A 63 -10.65 12.04 5.37
C ILE A 63 -9.95 10.75 4.90
N ALA A 64 -8.64 10.83 4.67
CA ALA A 64 -7.85 9.70 4.18
C ALA A 64 -7.75 8.60 5.25
N SER A 65 -7.59 8.95 6.52
CA SER A 65 -7.54 7.96 7.61
C SER A 65 -8.84 7.18 7.71
N LYS A 66 -10.00 7.82 7.53
CA LYS A 66 -11.29 7.11 7.45
C LYS A 66 -11.30 6.09 6.30
N VAL A 67 -10.87 6.52 5.11
CA VAL A 67 -10.77 5.64 3.93
C VAL A 67 -9.84 4.45 4.15
N LEU A 68 -8.67 4.64 4.79
CA LEU A 68 -7.77 3.52 5.11
C LEU A 68 -8.38 2.51 6.10
N LEU A 69 -9.26 2.96 6.98
CA LEU A 69 -9.91 2.11 7.98
C LEU A 69 -11.10 1.34 7.41
N GLU A 70 -11.84 1.93 6.47
CA GLU A 70 -13.16 1.45 6.05
C GLU A 70 -13.20 0.94 4.59
N ASP A 71 -12.41 1.52 3.68
CA ASP A 71 -12.61 1.37 2.23
C ASP A 71 -11.49 0.59 1.51
N PHE A 72 -10.48 0.11 2.23
CA PHE A 72 -9.44 -0.74 1.65
C PHE A 72 -9.82 -2.22 1.69
N TYR A 73 -9.81 -2.84 0.51
CA TYR A 73 -9.84 -4.28 0.37
C TYR A 73 -8.50 -4.76 -0.15
N MET A 74 -7.69 -5.36 0.73
CA MET A 74 -6.31 -5.76 0.43
C MET A 74 -5.47 -4.56 -0.08
N ASP A 75 -5.04 -4.61 -1.34
CA ASP A 75 -4.27 -3.58 -2.04
C ASP A 75 -5.13 -2.58 -2.83
N ASP A 76 -6.44 -2.81 -2.93
CA ASP A 76 -7.37 -1.94 -3.64
C ASP A 76 -8.10 -0.98 -2.69
N CYS A 77 -8.16 0.29 -3.08
CA CYS A 77 -8.95 1.32 -2.40
C CYS A 77 -10.27 1.51 -3.15
N LEU A 78 -11.39 1.24 -2.48
CA LEU A 78 -12.73 1.34 -3.05
C LEU A 78 -13.48 2.53 -2.44
N SER A 79 -12.99 3.73 -2.74
CA SER A 79 -13.55 4.97 -2.20
C SER A 79 -13.84 6.00 -3.30
N GLY A 80 -14.67 6.99 -2.98
CA GLY A 80 -15.14 7.99 -3.93
C GLY A 80 -15.93 9.10 -3.26
N ALA A 81 -16.34 10.08 -4.05
CA ALA A 81 -17.20 11.17 -3.60
C ALA A 81 -18.22 11.53 -4.69
N SER A 82 -19.35 12.11 -4.28
CA SER A 82 -20.40 12.56 -5.20
C SER A 82 -20.12 13.93 -5.83
N ASP A 83 -19.14 14.66 -5.30
CA ASP A 83 -18.70 15.97 -5.77
C ASP A 83 -17.22 15.93 -6.16
N ILE A 84 -16.86 16.64 -7.23
CA ILE A 84 -15.49 16.64 -7.77
C ILE A 84 -14.50 17.31 -6.81
N ASN A 85 -14.90 18.36 -6.10
CA ASN A 85 -14.00 19.03 -5.15
C ASN A 85 -13.74 18.14 -3.93
N GLN A 86 -14.78 17.44 -3.45
CA GLN A 86 -14.63 16.44 -2.39
C GLN A 86 -13.72 15.29 -2.83
N PHE A 87 -13.88 14.80 -4.07
CA PHE A 87 -13.00 13.76 -4.61
C PHE A 87 -11.55 14.24 -4.71
N MET A 88 -11.31 15.47 -5.15
CA MET A 88 -9.98 16.05 -5.25
C MET A 88 -9.31 16.23 -3.88
N ALA A 89 -10.08 16.66 -2.86
CA ALA A 89 -9.61 16.73 -1.48
C ALA A 89 -9.23 15.34 -0.95
N LEU A 90 -10.13 14.35 -1.09
CA LEU A 90 -9.87 12.96 -0.73
C LEU A 90 -8.61 12.43 -1.42
N LYS A 91 -8.49 12.60 -2.74
CA LYS A 91 -7.36 12.12 -3.54
C LYS A 91 -6.03 12.71 -3.05
N LYS A 92 -6.01 14.02 -2.78
CA LYS A 92 -4.83 14.72 -2.27
C LYS A 92 -4.42 14.15 -0.92
N GLU A 93 -5.35 14.10 0.02
CA GLU A 93 -5.10 13.67 1.39
C GLU A 93 -4.66 12.21 1.44
N LEU A 94 -5.30 11.35 0.63
CA LEU A 94 -4.97 9.93 0.54
C LEU A 94 -3.58 9.70 -0.04
N GLY A 95 -3.19 10.51 -1.03
CA GLY A 95 -1.82 10.52 -1.56
C GLY A 95 -0.79 10.92 -0.51
N GLU A 96 -1.04 12.03 0.20
CA GLU A 96 -0.14 12.56 1.23
C GLU A 96 0.01 11.60 2.42
N LEU A 97 -1.10 11.04 2.91
CA LEU A 97 -1.08 10.05 4.00
C LEU A 97 -0.31 8.80 3.58
N LEU A 98 -0.61 8.21 2.42
CA LEU A 98 0.05 6.96 2.02
C LEU A 98 1.55 7.15 1.78
N LEU A 99 1.97 8.34 1.35
CA LEU A 99 3.39 8.69 1.25
C LEU A 99 4.10 8.67 2.61
N ARG A 100 3.42 8.97 3.73
CA ARG A 100 3.97 8.80 5.09
C ARG A 100 4.34 7.34 5.38
N GLY A 101 3.57 6.40 4.83
CA GLY A 101 3.84 4.97 4.88
C GLY A 101 4.73 4.44 3.76
N GLY A 102 5.35 5.31 2.94
CA GLY A 102 6.17 4.91 1.78
C GLY A 102 5.37 4.28 0.63
N MET A 103 4.05 4.43 0.65
CA MET A 103 3.13 3.85 -0.33
C MET A 103 2.61 4.92 -1.30
N THR A 104 2.23 4.49 -2.49
CA THR A 104 1.66 5.37 -3.51
C THR A 104 0.48 4.64 -4.14
N LEU A 105 -0.63 5.34 -4.37
CA LEU A 105 -1.75 4.80 -5.14
C LEU A 105 -1.50 4.96 -6.63
N HIS A 106 -2.05 4.04 -7.41
CA HIS A 106 -1.91 4.02 -8.86
C HIS A 106 -3.29 3.80 -9.48
N LYS A 107 -3.43 4.06 -10.79
CA LYS A 107 -4.61 3.66 -11.58
C LYS A 107 -5.93 4.24 -11.04
N TRP A 108 -5.96 5.54 -10.74
CA TRP A 108 -7.19 6.25 -10.39
C TRP A 108 -8.24 6.10 -11.49
N ARG A 109 -9.49 5.77 -11.12
CA ARG A 109 -10.63 5.64 -12.03
C ARG A 109 -11.77 6.53 -11.54
N SER A 110 -12.56 7.04 -12.47
CA SER A 110 -13.78 7.79 -12.18
C SER A 110 -14.85 7.46 -13.23
N SER A 111 -16.11 7.54 -12.82
CA SER A 111 -17.27 7.46 -13.70
C SER A 111 -17.68 8.82 -14.26
N ALA A 112 -17.00 9.91 -13.88
CA ALA A 112 -17.23 11.23 -14.45
C ALA A 112 -16.77 11.26 -15.92
N SER A 113 -17.58 11.89 -16.78
CA SER A 113 -17.40 11.90 -18.23
C SER A 113 -16.26 12.80 -18.73
N SER A 114 -15.61 13.60 -17.87
CA SER A 114 -14.46 14.43 -18.22
C SER A 114 -13.14 13.79 -17.73
N GLU A 115 -12.39 13.18 -18.65
CA GLU A 115 -11.06 12.60 -18.38
C GLU A 115 -10.00 13.66 -18.01
N SER A 116 -10.22 14.92 -18.35
CA SER A 116 -9.26 16.03 -18.18
C SER A 116 -9.02 16.43 -16.72
N ASP A 117 -9.94 16.12 -15.80
CA ASP A 117 -9.87 16.57 -14.40
C ASP A 117 -9.21 15.53 -13.47
N LEU A 118 -8.91 14.33 -13.99
CA LEU A 118 -8.45 13.19 -13.19
C LEU A 118 -6.93 13.07 -13.06
N TYR A 119 -6.15 13.82 -13.85
CA TYR A 119 -4.68 13.73 -13.87
C TYR A 119 -3.96 15.09 -13.76
N PRO A 120 -4.07 15.84 -12.64
CA PRO A 120 -3.30 17.07 -12.49
C PRO A 120 -1.88 16.90 -11.90
N PHE A 121 -1.41 15.68 -11.63
CA PHE A 121 -0.09 15.47 -11.04
C PHE A 121 0.70 14.43 -11.85
N LYS A 122 1.69 14.91 -12.60
CA LYS A 122 2.89 14.17 -12.98
C LYS A 122 3.93 14.34 -11.89
#